data_AF-A0A5S4F871-F1
#
_entry.id   AF-A0A5S4F871-F1
#
_cell.length_a   1.000
_cell.length_b   1.000
_cell.length_c   1.000
_cell.angle_alpha   90.00
_cell.angle_beta   90.00
_cell.angle_gamma   90.00
#
_symmetry.space_group_name_H-M   'P 1'
#
loop_
_entity.id
_entity.type
_entity.pdbx_description
1 polymer ?
#
loop_
_entity_poly.entity_id
_entity_poly.type
_entity_poly.pdbx_seq_one_letter_code
_entity_poly.pdbx_strand_id
1 'polypeptide(L)' 'MARSETRQGGGATAGAAIQNGTQAARAAVLAAGVACANWQTTSAFVWAAPGGVWHIYDVTVSATCTN' A
#
# COMPACT_ATOMS: atom_id res chain seq x y z
N MET A 1 6.01 8.32 -16.58
CA MET A 1 5.03 7.22 -16.68
C MET A 1 4.31 7.03 -15.36
N ALA A 2 2.99 6.86 -15.37
CA ALA A 2 2.25 6.49 -14.17
C ALA A 2 2.54 5.03 -13.82
N ARG A 3 2.76 4.75 -12.53
CA ARG A 3 2.93 3.40 -11.99
C ARG A 3 1.99 3.20 -10.83
N SER A 4 1.49 1.99 -10.68
CA SER A 4 0.57 1.61 -9.61
C SER A 4 0.85 0.19 -9.19
N GLU A 5 0.94 -0.04 -7.89
CA GLU A 5 1.11 -1.37 -7.30
C GLU A 5 0.11 -1.56 -6.17
N THR A 6 -0.45 -2.77 -6.07
CA THR A 6 -1.32 -3.17 -4.96
C THR A 6 -0.62 -4.22 -4.12
N ARG A 7 -0.61 -4.03 -2.80
CA ARG A 7 -0.09 -5.00 -1.82
C ARG A 7 -1.02 -5.09 -0.62
N GLN A 8 -1.08 -6.30 -0.06
CA GLN A 8 -1.77 -6.51 1.20
C GLN A 8 -0.93 -6.04 2.37
N GLY A 9 -1.57 -5.26 3.25
CA GLY A 9 -1.02 -4.86 4.53
C GLY A 9 -1.81 -5.48 5.66
N GLY A 10 -1.11 -6.11 6.60
CA GLY A 10 -1.67 -6.64 7.83
C GLY A 10 -1.24 -5.82 9.04
N GLY A 11 -2.10 -5.65 10.04
CA GLY A 11 -1.74 -4.95 11.27
C GLY A 11 -2.78 -5.07 12.38
N ALA A 12 -2.35 -4.83 13.61
CA ALA A 12 -3.22 -4.87 14.80
C ALA A 12 -4.31 -3.79 14.83
N THR A 13 -4.17 -2.76 13.98
CA THR A 13 -5.21 -1.74 13.74
C THR A 13 -5.37 -1.53 12.24
N ALA A 14 -6.51 -1.01 11.81
CA ALA A 14 -6.72 -0.63 10.41
C ALA A 14 -5.64 0.34 9.90
N GLY A 15 -5.25 1.33 10.72
CA GLY A 15 -4.18 2.28 10.37
C GLY A 15 -2.82 1.60 10.16
N ALA A 16 -2.44 0.67 11.04
CA ALA A 16 -1.20 -0.09 10.90
C ALA A 16 -1.21 -0.98 9.65
N ALA A 17 -2.34 -1.66 9.39
CA ALA A 17 -2.51 -2.48 8.20
C ALA A 17 -2.33 -1.66 6.91
N ILE A 18 -3.00 -0.51 6.82
CA ILE A 18 -2.89 0.39 5.65
C ILE A 18 -1.45 0.92 5.50
N GLN A 19 -0.79 1.33 6.58
CA GLN A 19 0.61 1.81 6.53
C GLN A 19 1.56 0.71 6.06
N ASN A 20 1.43 -0.51 6.57
CA ASN A 20 2.26 -1.65 6.17
C ASN A 20 2.07 -1.96 4.67
N GLY A 21 0.83 -2.00 4.19
CA GLY A 21 0.52 -2.19 2.77
C GLY A 21 1.05 -1.05 1.89
N THR A 22 0.95 0.20 2.37
CA THR A 22 1.50 1.40 1.70
C THR A 22 3.00 1.28 1.51
N GLN A 23 3.74 0.89 2.56
CA GLN A 23 5.19 0.73 2.49
C GLN A 23 5.58 -0.37 1.51
N ALA A 24 4.91 -1.52 1.56
CA ALA A 24 5.17 -2.64 0.64
C ALA A 24 4.87 -2.27 -0.82
N ALA A 25 3.72 -1.65 -1.09
CA ALA A 25 3.35 -1.21 -2.43
C ALA A 25 4.29 -0.11 -2.95
N ARG A 26 4.67 0.86 -2.11
CA ARG A 26 5.61 1.91 -2.47
C ARG A 26 7.01 1.37 -2.78
N ALA A 27 7.50 0.41 -2.00
CA ALA A 27 8.75 -0.27 -2.28
C ALA A 27 8.73 -0.99 -3.64
N ALA A 28 7.60 -1.63 -3.99
CA ALA A 28 7.42 -2.25 -5.30
C ALA A 28 7.44 -1.24 -6.45
N VAL A 29 6.79 -0.07 -6.30
CA VAL A 29 6.87 1.01 -7.30
C VAL A 29 8.31 1.51 -7.48
N LEU A 30 9.06 1.65 -6.38
CA LEU A 30 10.44 2.13 -6.38
C LEU A 30 11.47 1.09 -6.85
N ALA A 31 11.15 -0.20 -6.79
CA ALA A 31 12.05 -1.28 -7.20
C ALA A 31 12.49 -1.18 -8.68
N ALA A 32 11.76 -0.41 -9.48
CA ALA A 32 12.11 -0.12 -10.86
C ALA A 32 13.22 0.95 -11.03
N GLY A 33 13.83 1.44 -9.94
CA GLY A 33 15.08 2.21 -9.98
C GLY A 33 14.97 3.65 -10.51
N VAL A 34 13.77 4.22 -10.54
CA VAL A 34 13.52 5.58 -11.05
C VAL A 34 12.92 6.48 -9.97
N ALA A 35 13.09 7.80 -10.14
CA ALA A 35 12.46 8.78 -9.28
C ALA A 35 10.95 8.82 -9.52
N CYS A 36 10.16 8.83 -8.45
CA CYS A 36 8.70 8.91 -8.51
C CYS A 36 8.17 10.00 -7.57
N ALA A 37 7.18 10.75 -8.05
CA ALA A 37 6.51 11.85 -7.35
C ALA A 37 4.98 11.72 -7.47
N ASN A 38 4.25 12.65 -6.85
CA ASN A 38 2.78 12.68 -6.84
C ASN A 38 2.17 11.36 -6.35
N TRP A 39 2.67 10.88 -5.22
CA TRP A 39 2.23 9.64 -4.58
C TRP A 39 0.79 9.76 -4.14
N GLN A 40 -0.03 8.78 -4.50
CA GLN A 40 -1.38 8.60 -4.03
C GLN A 40 -1.51 7.20 -3.43
N THR A 41 -2.37 7.08 -2.42
CA THR A 41 -2.61 5.83 -1.73
C THR A 41 -4.11 5.65 -1.55
N THR A 42 -4.61 4.50 -1.98
CA THR A 42 -5.98 4.08 -1.74
C THR A 42 -5.95 2.74 -1.03
N SER A 43 -6.96 2.47 -0.21
CA SER A 43 -7.05 1.23 0.56
C SER A 43 -8.46 0.67 0.53
N ALA A 44 -8.57 -0.65 0.42
CA ALA A 44 -9.81 -1.38 0.52
C ALA A 44 -9.72 -2.37 1.69
N PHE A 45 -10.76 -2.42 2.51
CA PHE A 45 -10.86 -3.41 3.57
C PHE A 45 -11.06 -4.79 2.97
N VAL A 46 -10.25 -5.76 3.40
CA VAL A 46 -10.35 -7.16 2.97
C VAL A 46 -11.03 -7.97 4.07
N TRP A 47 -10.44 -7.93 5.27
CA TRP A 47 -10.89 -8.75 6.38
C TRP A 47 -10.34 -8.24 7.73
N ALA A 48 -11.01 -8.58 8.82
CA ALA A 48 -10.48 -8.43 10.17
C ALA A 48 -10.77 -9.70 10.99
N ALA A 49 -9.81 -10.07 11.83
CA ALA A 49 -9.97 -11.15 12.78
C ALA A 49 -11.13 -10.86 13.74
N PRO A 50 -11.87 -11.90 14.17
CA PRO A 50 -12.87 -11.76 15.22
C PRO A 50 -12.27 -11.07 16.45
N GLY A 51 -12.98 -10.08 16.99
CA GLY A 51 -12.48 -9.25 18.09
C GLY A 51 -11.53 -8.11 17.68
N GLY A 52 -11.27 -7.90 16.39
CA GLY A 52 -10.50 -6.75 15.89
C GLY A 52 -9.00 -6.80 16.20
N VAL A 53 -8.47 -7.98 16.52
CA VAL A 53 -7.05 -8.16 16.89
C VAL A 53 -6.09 -8.08 15.70
N TRP A 54 -6.61 -8.19 14.48
CA TRP A 54 -5.85 -8.09 13.25
C TRP A 54 -6.72 -7.62 12.10
N HIS A 55 -6.18 -6.75 11.26
CA HIS A 55 -6.84 -6.19 10.09
C HIS A 55 -5.99 -6.43 8.85
N ILE A 56 -6.64 -6.71 7.73
CA ILE A 56 -6.04 -6.87 6.42
C ILE A 56 -6.71 -5.89 5.46
N TYR A 57 -5.87 -5.11 4.78
CA TYR A 57 -6.27 -4.16 3.74
C TYR A 57 -5.48 -4.42 2.47
N ASP A 58 -6.16 -4.35 1.33
CA ASP A 58 -5.50 -4.17 0.04
C ASP A 58 -5.17 -2.69 -0.10
N VAL A 59 -3.89 -2.37 -0.31
CA VAL A 59 -3.42 -0.99 -0.43
C VAL A 59 -2.80 -0.82 -1.81
N THR A 60 -3.36 0.11 -2.58
CA THR A 60 -2.83 0.50 -3.88
C THR A 60 -2.09 1.82 -3.75
N VAL A 61 -0.83 1.82 -4.17
CA VAL A 61 0.00 3.01 -4.25
C VAL A 61 0.26 3.32 -5.71
N SER A 62 -0.09 4.54 -6.12
CA SER A 62 0.23 5.06 -7.45
C SER A 62 1.15 6.27 -7.37
N ALA A 63 1.97 6.44 -8.39
CA ALA A 63 2.88 7.58 -8.53
C ALA A 63 3.18 7.88 -9.99
N THR A 64 3.65 9.10 -10.24
CA THR A 64 4.24 9.47 -11.52
C THR A 64 5.74 9.32 -11.44
N CYS A 65 6.30 8.38 -12.20
CA CYS A 65 7.73 8.11 -12.24
C CYS A 65 8.38 8.70 -13.49
N THR A 66 9.58 9.27 -13.36
CA THR A 66 10.41 9.66 -14.50
C THR A 66 11.00 8.41 -15.16
N ASN A 67 11.24 8.45 -16.46
CA ASN A 67 12.07 7.44 -17.13
C ASN A 67 13.53 7.78 -16.90
#